data_AF-A0A352AHT2-F1
#
_entry.id   AF-A0A352AHT2-F1
#
_cell.length_a   1.000
_cell.length_b   1.000
_cell.length_c   1.000
_cell.angle_alpha   90.00
_cell.angle_beta   90.00
_cell.angle_gamma   90.00
#
_symmetry.space_group_name_H-M   'P 1'
#
loop_
_entity.id
_entity.type
_entity.pdbx_description
1 polymer ?
#
loop_
_entity_poly.entity_id
_entity_poly.type
_entity_poly.pdbx_seq_one_letter_code
_entity_poly.pdbx_strand_id
1 'polypeptide(L)'
;MFIGKQGQISFYHYDFTAQALSKLSRGFERDLNDVQAMYEQKLFSLEELQDCFEAIAPELIRFPSLNPDIIRSRIENFIKRLEGNPQEGQS
;
A
#
# COMPACT_ATOMS: atom_id res chain seq x y z
N MET A 1 8.53 14.29 1.68
CA MET A 1 9.76 14.75 2.36
C MET A 1 10.95 14.68 1.39
N PHE A 2 12.03 15.45 1.51
CA PHE A 2 13.17 15.40 0.57
C PHE A 2 14.20 14.33 1.02
N ILE A 3 14.67 13.47 0.11
CA ILE A 3 15.67 12.41 0.39
C ILE A 3 17.08 12.93 0.11
N GLY A 4 17.27 13.65 -1.00
CA GLY A 4 18.60 14.07 -1.45
C GLY A 4 18.61 14.54 -2.89
N LYS A 5 19.76 15.00 -3.40
CA LYS A 5 19.91 15.43 -4.78
C LYS A 5 21.18 14.82 -5.38
N GLN A 6 21.11 14.27 -6.59
CA GLN A 6 22.28 13.85 -7.35
C GLN A 6 22.32 14.65 -8.66
N GLY A 7 23.30 15.56 -8.76
CA GLY A 7 23.40 16.51 -9.87
C GLY A 7 22.18 17.43 -9.93
N GLN A 8 21.43 17.38 -11.04
CA GLN A 8 20.20 18.16 -11.24
C GLN A 8 18.93 17.45 -10.75
N ILE A 9 19.02 16.20 -10.29
CA ILE A 9 17.85 15.38 -9.93
C ILE A 9 17.62 15.42 -8.41
N SER A 10 16.42 15.84 -7.99
CA SER A 10 15.98 15.83 -6.60
C SER A 10 15.14 14.59 -6.31
N PHE A 11 15.49 13.86 -5.24
CA PHE A 11 14.75 12.70 -4.74
C PHE A 11 13.83 13.14 -3.60
N TYR A 12 12.57 12.75 -3.68
CA TYR A 12 11.57 12.99 -2.65
C TYR A 12 11.10 11.64 -2.10
N HIS A 13 10.88 11.55 -0.79
CA HIS A 13 10.14 10.47 -0.15
C HIS A 13 8.74 10.51 -0.72
N TYR A 14 8.54 9.58 -1.65
CA TYR A 14 7.24 9.07 -1.97
C TYR A 14 6.74 8.30 -0.74
N ASP A 15 5.52 8.60 -0.30
CA ASP A 15 4.88 7.81 0.73
C ASP A 15 4.40 6.51 0.08
N PHE A 16 5.22 5.47 0.19
CA PHE A 16 4.92 4.16 -0.41
C PHE A 16 3.69 3.51 0.21
N THR A 17 3.39 3.79 1.48
CA THR A 17 2.18 3.33 2.17
C THR A 17 0.95 3.99 1.56
N ALA A 18 0.96 5.32 1.38
CA ALA A 18 -0.12 6.02 0.70
C ALA A 18 -0.28 5.58 -0.78
N GLN A 19 0.85 5.33 -1.46
CA GLN A 19 0.83 4.78 -2.81
C GLN A 19 0.20 3.38 -2.87
N ALA A 20 0.53 2.51 -1.91
CA ALA A 20 -0.04 1.18 -1.78
C ALA A 20 -1.55 1.23 -1.51
N LEU A 21 -1.98 2.09 -0.57
CA LEU A 21 -3.40 2.32 -0.29
C LEU A 21 -4.18 2.78 -1.52
N SER A 22 -3.64 3.73 -2.28
CA SER A 22 -4.28 4.22 -3.51
C SER A 22 -4.47 3.10 -4.54
N LYS A 23 -3.47 2.23 -4.69
CA LYS A 23 -3.50 1.07 -5.59
C LYS A 23 -4.52 0.01 -5.14
N LEU A 24 -4.49 -0.36 -3.87
CA LEU A 24 -5.47 -1.29 -3.29
C LEU A 24 -6.91 -0.73 -3.37
N SER A 25 -7.07 0.58 -3.18
CA SER A 25 -8.36 1.26 -3.33
C SER A 25 -8.90 1.19 -4.77
N ARG A 26 -8.05 1.18 -5.80
CA ARG A 26 -8.47 0.98 -7.20
C ARG A 26 -8.74 -0.50 -7.50
N GLY A 27 -7.85 -1.38 -7.04
CA GLY A 27 -8.05 -2.83 -7.05
C GLY A 27 -7.90 -3.50 -8.42
N PHE A 28 -7.22 -2.86 -9.38
CA PHE A 28 -6.87 -3.51 -10.64
C PHE A 28 -5.81 -4.59 -10.42
N GLU A 29 -5.79 -5.65 -11.22
CA GLU A 29 -4.79 -6.73 -11.10
C GLU A 29 -3.35 -6.20 -11.16
N ARG A 30 -3.09 -5.23 -12.04
CA ARG A 30 -1.78 -4.57 -12.13
C ARG A 30 -1.42 -3.82 -10.85
N ASP A 31 -2.39 -3.17 -10.22
CA ASP A 31 -2.19 -2.49 -8.94
C ASP A 31 -1.83 -3.50 -7.85
N LEU A 32 -2.51 -4.66 -7.78
CA LEU A 32 -2.21 -5.72 -6.81
C LEU A 32 -0.78 -6.27 -6.98
N ASN A 33 -0.36 -6.53 -8.22
CA ASN A 33 1.00 -7.01 -8.51
C ASN A 33 2.05 -5.97 -8.14
N ASP A 34 1.78 -4.69 -8.38
CA ASP A 34 2.70 -3.61 -8.02
C ASP A 34 2.82 -3.46 -6.50
N VAL A 35 1.71 -3.52 -5.75
CA VAL A 35 1.74 -3.45 -4.28
C VAL A 35 2.45 -4.67 -3.68
N GLN A 36 2.29 -5.85 -4.27
CA GLN A 36 3.06 -7.04 -3.88
C GLN A 36 4.56 -6.82 -4.09
N ALA A 37 4.99 -6.33 -5.27
CA ALA A 37 6.40 -6.06 -5.53
C ALA A 37 6.97 -4.95 -4.61
N MET A 38 6.16 -3.94 -4.28
CA MET A 38 6.52 -2.91 -3.29
C MET A 38 6.74 -3.49 -1.90
N TYR A 39 5.89 -4.44 -1.47
CA TYR A 39 6.03 -5.13 -0.19
C TYR A 39 7.29 -6.03 -0.15
N GLU A 40 7.54 -6.80 -1.21
CA GLU A 40 8.73 -7.64 -1.34
C GLU A 40 10.03 -6.84 -1.28
N GLN A 41 10.02 -5.61 -1.80
CA GLN A 41 11.13 -4.65 -1.71
C GLN A 41 11.21 -3.91 -0.36
N LYS A 42 10.33 -4.21 0.60
CA LYS A 42 10.25 -3.57 1.92
C LYS A 42 10.06 -2.06 1.86
N LEU A 43 9.30 -1.59 0.86
CA LEU A 43 9.02 -0.15 0.70
C LEU A 43 7.97 0.36 1.70
N PHE A 44 7.21 -0.53 2.32
CA PHE A 44 6.25 -0.29 3.40
C PHE A 44 6.04 -1.59 4.20
N SER A 45 5.43 -1.52 5.38
CA SER A 45 5.03 -2.69 6.18
C SER A 45 3.50 -2.93 6.16
N LEU A 46 3.05 -4.17 6.42
CA LEU A 46 1.61 -4.47 6.51
C LEU A 46 0.93 -3.74 7.68
N GLU A 47 1.65 -3.55 8.78
CA GLU A 47 1.21 -2.77 9.94
C GLU A 47 1.00 -1.29 9.55
N GLU A 48 1.99 -0.67 8.90
CA GLU A 48 1.89 0.72 8.41
C GLU A 48 0.73 0.89 7.43
N LEU A 49 0.49 -0.09 6.56
CA LEU A 49 -0.63 -0.08 5.62
C LEU A 49 -1.98 -0.08 6.34
N GLN A 50 -2.12 -0.92 7.36
CA GLN A 50 -3.33 -1.03 8.15
C GLN A 50 -3.57 0.24 8.98
N ASP A 51 -2.56 0.71 9.70
CA ASP A 51 -2.63 1.93 10.51
C ASP A 51 -2.97 3.16 9.67
N CYS A 52 -2.36 3.28 8.49
CA CYS A 52 -2.63 4.38 7.58
C CYS A 52 -4.07 4.35 7.07
N PHE A 53 -4.63 3.17 6.80
CA PHE A 53 -6.04 3.05 6.43
C PHE A 53 -6.97 3.44 7.59
N GLU A 54 -6.74 2.95 8.80
CA GLU A 54 -7.58 3.30 9.96
C GLU A 54 -7.54 4.81 10.25
N ALA A 55 -6.38 5.45 10.05
CA ALA A 55 -6.24 6.89 10.23
C ALA A 55 -7.08 7.71 9.23
N ILE A 56 -7.25 7.23 7.99
CA ILE A 56 -7.99 7.96 6.94
C ILE A 56 -9.45 7.52 6.82
N ALA A 57 -9.82 6.34 7.31
CA ALA A 57 -11.15 5.76 7.14
C ALA A 57 -12.30 6.69 7.61
N PRO A 58 -12.19 7.42 8.75
CA PRO A 58 -13.22 8.38 9.16
C PRO A 58 -13.45 9.52 8.17
N GLU A 59 -12.40 9.96 7.47
CA GLU A 59 -12.47 11.06 6.51
C GLU A 59 -13.04 10.64 5.16
N LEU A 60 -13.09 9.32 4.86
CA LEU A 60 -13.60 8.80 3.59
C LEU A 60 -15.09 9.10 3.35
N ILE A 61 -15.86 9.41 4.39
CA ILE A 61 -17.26 9.87 4.27
C ILE A 61 -17.39 11.14 3.40
N ARG A 62 -16.31 11.93 3.28
CA ARG A 62 -16.25 13.16 2.48
C ARG A 62 -16.04 12.86 0.99
N PHE A 63 -15.76 11.61 0.63
CA PHE A 63 -15.42 11.16 -0.72
C PHE A 63 -16.38 10.03 -1.15
N PRO A 64 -17.62 10.34 -1.56
CA PRO A 64 -18.66 9.35 -1.81
C PRO A 64 -18.36 8.37 -2.96
N SER A 65 -17.37 8.67 -3.81
CA SER A 65 -16.86 7.75 -4.83
C SER A 65 -16.01 6.62 -4.26
N LEU A 66 -15.56 6.74 -3.00
CA LEU A 66 -14.78 5.74 -2.30
C LEU A 66 -15.70 5.00 -1.33
N ASN A 67 -15.69 3.67 -1.40
CA ASN A 67 -16.42 2.83 -0.46
C ASN A 67 -15.42 2.28 0.59
N PRO A 68 -15.48 2.73 1.85
CA PRO A 68 -14.53 2.32 2.89
C PRO A 68 -14.51 0.81 3.13
N ASP A 69 -15.68 0.15 3.08
CA ASP A 69 -15.79 -1.30 3.32
C ASP A 69 -15.13 -2.12 2.21
N ILE A 70 -15.29 -1.68 0.96
CA ILE A 70 -14.62 -2.30 -0.19
C ILE A 70 -13.10 -2.14 -0.07
N ILE A 71 -12.64 -0.94 0.32
CA ILE A 71 -11.20 -0.67 0.49
C ILE A 71 -10.64 -1.53 1.63
N ARG A 72 -11.33 -1.57 2.79
CA ARG A 72 -10.99 -2.42 3.93
C ARG A 72 -10.85 -3.88 3.53
N SER A 73 -11.87 -4.43 2.86
CA SER A 73 -11.86 -5.83 2.41
C SER A 73 -10.68 -6.14 1.49
N ARG A 74 -10.31 -5.21 0.60
CA ARG A 74 -9.14 -5.38 -0.28
C ARG A 74 -7.82 -5.38 0.47
N ILE A 75 -7.66 -4.50 1.46
CA ILE A 75 -6.48 -4.45 2.31
C ILE A 75 -6.36 -5.73 3.13
N GLU A 76 -7.44 -6.16 3.79
CA GLU A 76 -7.46 -7.40 4.58
C GLU A 76 -7.16 -8.63 3.72
N ASN A 77 -7.72 -8.70 2.51
CA ASN A 77 -7.43 -9.79 1.58
C ASN A 77 -5.97 -9.79 1.11
N PHE A 78 -5.39 -8.60 0.90
CA PHE A 78 -3.98 -8.45 0.55
C PHE A 78 -3.06 -8.92 1.69
N ILE A 79 -3.34 -8.49 2.92
CA ILE A 79 -2.59 -8.90 4.13
C ILE A 79 -2.68 -10.43 4.30
N LYS A 80 -3.89 -11.00 4.29
CA LYS A 80 -4.10 -12.45 4.39
C LYS A 80 -3.37 -13.23 3.31
N ARG A 81 -3.33 -12.72 2.07
CA ARG A 81 -2.61 -13.36 0.96
C ARG A 81 -1.10 -13.43 1.22
N LEU A 82 -0.52 -12.41 1.85
CA LEU A 82 0.91 -12.36 2.13
C LEU A 82 1.29 -13.13 3.40
N GLU A 83 0.45 -13.09 4.43
CA GLU A 83 0.64 -13.89 5.65
C GLU A 83 0.40 -15.40 5.40
N GLY A 84 -0.54 -15.73 4.52
CA GLY A 84 -0.86 -17.10 4.11
C GLY A 84 0.13 -17.71 3.11
N ASN A 85 1.08 -16.93 2.60
CA ASN A 85 2.24 -17.39 1.82
C ASN A 85 3.50 -17.31 2.69
N PRO A 86 3.71 -18.21 3.66
CA PRO A 86 5.05 -18.39 4.22
C PRO A 86 5.95 -18.79 3.05
N GLN A 87 6.92 -17.95 2.73
CA GLN A 87 7.82 -18.09 1.59
C GLN A 87 8.34 -19.54 1.49
N GLU A 88 8.16 -20.18 0.33
CA GLU A 88 9.05 -21.23 -0.15
C GLU A 88 10.43 -20.59 -0.37
N GLY A 89 11.12 -20.33 0.73
CA GLY A 89 12.57 -20.23 0.76
C GLY A 89 13.09 -21.62 1.06
N GLN A 90 13.52 -22.36 0.04
CA GLN A 90 14.40 -23.52 0.22
C GLN A 90 15.23 -23.77 -1.06
N SER A 91 16.50 -23.39 -0.94
CA SER A 91 17.73 -23.96 -1.52
C SER A 91 17.97 -23.94 -3.03
#